data_AF-W0GZZ6-F1
#
_entry.id   AF-W0GZZ6-F1
#
_cell.length_a   1.000
_cell.length_b   1.000
_cell.length_c   1.000
_cell.angle_alpha   90.00
_cell.angle_beta   90.00
_cell.angle_gamma   90.00
#
_symmetry.space_group_name_H-M   'P 1'
#
loop_
_entity.id
_entity.type
_entity.pdbx_description
1 polymer ?
#
loop_
_entity_poly.entity_id
_entity_poly.type
_entity_poly.pdbx_seq_one_letter_code
_entity_poly.pdbx_strand_id
1 'polypeptide(L)'
;MIIAVAAFLPLVSSLSSKAQFNDQTLCKRRTVGIEKYKKLAVADGYDNVETYMMDSDFRKPAKDIPWSETKVLEDPVIGERVGVLDRNYIPGASRIHTGWFRNLIFAVGVDYHPQLGVTRRYEFDVMMVPSGDSYFVMRGCDGRFPVTEELANALRTQPPGKNVFIKLYAEGFGGGILNQIGAGTVKEWSKVYANWDQPSTVKPSELGF
;
A
#
# COMPACT_ATOMS: atom_id res chain seq x y z
N MET A 1 2.98 62.92 -29.86
CA MET A 1 1.79 62.12 -29.49
C MET A 1 2.23 60.67 -29.45
N ILE A 2 2.57 60.15 -28.26
CA ILE A 2 3.19 58.83 -28.07
C ILE A 2 2.11 57.88 -27.58
N ILE A 3 1.88 56.79 -28.33
CA ILE A 3 0.94 55.72 -27.98
C ILE A 3 1.68 54.74 -27.06
N ALA A 4 1.26 54.64 -25.80
CA ALA A 4 1.71 53.59 -24.89
C ALA A 4 0.76 52.40 -25.00
N VAL A 5 1.24 51.29 -25.56
CA VAL A 5 0.52 50.01 -25.58
C VAL A 5 0.87 49.28 -24.29
N ALA A 6 -0.10 49.16 -23.38
CA ALA A 6 0.03 48.39 -22.17
C ALA A 6 0.07 46.88 -22.52
N ALA A 7 1.21 46.25 -22.26
CA ALA A 7 1.37 44.81 -22.40
C ALA A 7 0.62 44.09 -21.26
N PHE A 8 -0.41 43.34 -21.62
CA PHE A 8 -1.08 42.38 -20.74
C PHE A 8 -0.14 41.19 -20.48
N LEU A 9 0.35 41.06 -19.26
CA LEU A 9 0.96 39.82 -18.76
C LEU A 9 -0.18 38.88 -18.31
N PRO A 10 -0.29 37.65 -18.83
CA PRO A 10 -1.19 36.68 -18.24
C PRO A 10 -0.59 36.20 -16.92
N LEU A 11 -1.35 36.35 -15.83
CA LEU A 11 -1.09 35.64 -14.58
C LEU A 11 -1.02 34.14 -14.90
N VAL A 12 0.18 33.57 -14.77
CA VAL A 12 0.34 32.11 -14.71
C VAL A 12 -0.32 31.69 -13.40
N SER A 13 -1.55 31.21 -13.48
CA SER A 13 -2.20 30.51 -12.39
C SER A 13 -1.39 29.25 -12.12
N SER A 14 -0.70 29.22 -10.98
CA SER A 14 -0.16 27.98 -10.44
C SER A 14 -1.34 27.06 -10.16
N LEU A 15 -1.59 26.13 -11.10
CA LEU A 15 -2.43 24.97 -10.84
C LEU A 15 -1.73 24.16 -9.76
N SER A 16 -2.12 24.43 -8.51
CA SER A 16 -1.95 23.50 -7.41
C SER A 16 -2.56 22.19 -7.88
N SER A 17 -1.72 21.22 -8.25
CA SER A 17 -2.13 19.84 -8.45
C SER A 17 -2.58 19.34 -7.09
N LYS A 18 -3.84 19.64 -6.74
CA LYS A 18 -4.54 18.91 -5.67
C LYS A 18 -4.36 17.46 -6.04
N ALA A 19 -3.60 16.73 -5.22
CA ALA A 19 -3.42 15.29 -5.36
C ALA A 19 -4.78 14.70 -5.71
N GLN A 20 -4.89 14.15 -6.92
CA GLN A 20 -6.10 13.52 -7.39
C GLN A 20 -6.40 12.41 -6.38
N PHE A 21 -7.41 12.62 -5.56
CA PHE A 21 -7.88 11.61 -4.63
C PHE A 21 -8.27 10.40 -5.47
N ASN A 22 -7.57 9.28 -5.27
CA ASN A 22 -7.90 8.03 -5.93
C ASN A 22 -9.27 7.58 -5.40
N ASP A 23 -10.27 7.51 -6.28
CA ASP A 23 -11.63 7.05 -5.99
C ASP A 23 -11.69 5.63 -5.39
N GLN A 24 -10.56 4.92 -5.34
CA GLN A 24 -10.42 3.59 -4.78
C GLN A 24 -10.27 3.54 -3.26
N THR A 25 -10.09 4.65 -2.52
CA THR A 25 -10.01 4.54 -1.05
C THR A 25 -10.47 5.78 -0.28
N LEU A 26 -11.79 5.86 -0.15
CA LEU A 26 -12.48 6.14 1.11
C LEU A 26 -13.58 5.07 1.18
N CYS A 27 -13.82 4.43 2.32
CA CYS A 27 -14.86 3.41 2.48
C CYS A 27 -16.23 3.98 2.09
N LYS A 28 -16.57 3.98 0.80
CA LYS A 28 -17.96 4.13 0.36
C LYS A 28 -18.66 2.90 0.93
N ARG A 29 -19.82 3.10 1.58
CA ARG A 29 -20.72 1.99 1.90
C ARG A 29 -20.78 1.10 0.66
N ARG A 30 -20.28 -0.13 0.75
CA ARG A 30 -20.33 -1.07 -0.37
C ARG A 30 -21.80 -1.19 -0.76
N THR A 31 -22.17 -0.68 -1.93
CA THR A 31 -23.48 -0.91 -2.49
C THR A 31 -23.59 -2.40 -2.78
N VAL A 32 -24.67 -3.04 -2.34
CA VAL A 32 -24.90 -4.46 -2.62
C VAL A 32 -24.93 -4.64 -4.14
N GLY A 33 -24.07 -5.50 -4.67
CA GLY A 33 -23.91 -5.68 -6.11
C GLY A 33 -22.93 -6.80 -6.47
N ILE A 34 -22.89 -7.13 -7.75
CA ILE A 34 -21.94 -8.08 -8.34
C ILE A 34 -21.00 -7.28 -9.23
N GLU A 35 -19.70 -7.41 -9.00
CA GLU A 35 -18.66 -6.77 -9.80
C GLU A 35 -17.78 -7.85 -10.43
N LYS A 36 -17.41 -7.66 -11.71
CA LYS A 36 -16.51 -8.55 -12.43
C LYS A 36 -15.15 -7.88 -12.56
N TYR A 37 -14.12 -8.56 -12.06
CA TYR A 37 -12.73 -8.11 -12.13
C TYR A 37 -11.91 -9.04 -13.03
N LYS A 38 -10.89 -8.49 -13.70
CA LYS A 38 -9.84 -9.29 -14.34
C LYS A 38 -8.87 -9.78 -13.26
N LYS A 39 -8.32 -10.98 -13.46
CA LYS A 39 -7.17 -11.44 -12.67
C LYS A 39 -6.01 -10.48 -12.89
N LEU A 40 -5.26 -10.26 -11.83
CA LEU A 40 -4.03 -9.48 -11.83
C LEU A 40 -2.93 -10.28 -12.53
N ALA A 41 -2.08 -9.56 -13.24
CA ALA A 41 -0.89 -10.08 -13.88
C ALA A 41 0.31 -9.21 -13.48
N VAL A 42 1.48 -9.83 -13.43
CA VAL A 42 2.73 -9.11 -13.20
C VAL A 42 3.11 -8.35 -14.48
N ALA A 43 3.42 -7.06 -14.36
CA ALA A 43 3.93 -6.31 -15.51
C ALA A 43 5.38 -6.72 -15.83
N ASP A 44 5.84 -6.36 -17.03
CA ASP A 44 7.20 -6.66 -17.49
C ASP A 44 8.29 -6.15 -16.53
N GLY A 45 9.45 -6.83 -16.57
CA GLY A 45 10.64 -6.45 -15.80
C GLY A 45 10.75 -7.10 -14.41
N TYR A 46 9.96 -8.14 -14.14
CA TYR A 46 10.06 -8.98 -12.94
C TYR A 46 10.39 -10.45 -13.27
N ASP A 47 10.92 -10.72 -14.46
CA ASP A 47 11.24 -12.08 -14.95
C ASP A 47 12.26 -12.82 -14.07
N ASN A 48 13.02 -12.07 -13.26
CA ASN A 48 14.01 -12.58 -12.32
C ASN A 48 13.50 -12.69 -10.87
N VAL A 49 12.21 -12.43 -10.63
CA VAL A 49 11.60 -12.56 -9.31
C VAL A 49 10.89 -13.90 -9.23
N GLU A 50 11.27 -14.71 -8.24
CA GLU A 50 10.66 -16.01 -8.02
C GLU A 50 9.19 -15.89 -7.61
N THR A 51 8.38 -16.83 -8.10
CA THR A 51 6.97 -16.98 -7.71
C THR A 51 6.85 -17.74 -6.41
N TYR A 52 6.00 -17.24 -5.52
CA TYR A 52 5.54 -17.92 -4.31
C TYR A 52 4.02 -18.02 -4.34
N MET A 53 3.52 -19.25 -4.16
CA MET A 53 2.09 -19.53 -4.11
C MET A 53 1.50 -19.12 -2.76
N MET A 54 0.55 -18.20 -2.75
CA MET A 54 -0.23 -17.84 -1.57
C MET A 54 -1.35 -18.86 -1.33
N ASP A 55 -0.97 -20.08 -0.93
CA ASP A 55 -1.89 -21.18 -0.61
C ASP A 55 -2.55 -21.06 0.78
N SER A 56 -2.13 -20.05 1.54
CA SER A 56 -2.56 -19.79 2.91
C SER A 56 -2.69 -18.29 3.17
N ASP A 57 -3.56 -17.95 4.11
CA ASP A 57 -3.75 -16.56 4.53
C ASP A 57 -2.47 -16.05 5.21
N PHE A 58 -1.76 -15.09 4.62
CA PHE A 58 -0.52 -14.54 5.21
C PHE A 58 -0.72 -13.91 6.60
N ARG A 59 -1.97 -13.64 7.00
CA ARG A 59 -2.37 -13.18 8.33
C ARG A 59 -2.40 -14.33 9.36
N LYS A 60 -2.37 -15.58 8.88
CA LYS A 60 -2.11 -16.84 9.60
C LYS A 60 -1.00 -17.59 8.84
N PRO A 61 0.22 -17.05 8.86
CA PRO A 61 1.23 -17.43 7.91
C PRO A 61 1.57 -18.92 8.04
N ALA A 62 1.73 -19.59 6.91
CA ALA A 62 2.46 -20.85 6.84
C ALA A 62 3.89 -20.67 7.38
N LYS A 63 4.57 -21.78 7.66
CA LYS A 63 5.89 -21.76 8.33
C LYS A 63 6.97 -21.10 7.46
N ASP A 64 6.76 -21.06 6.15
CA ASP A 64 7.71 -20.79 5.09
C ASP A 64 7.37 -19.54 4.26
N ILE A 65 6.61 -18.59 4.84
CA ILE A 65 6.40 -17.30 4.19
C ILE A 65 7.75 -16.59 3.93
N PRO A 66 8.00 -16.10 2.70
CA PRO A 66 9.21 -15.37 2.32
C PRO A 66 9.19 -13.93 2.86
N TRP A 67 9.42 -13.79 4.17
CA TRP A 67 9.47 -12.49 4.84
C TRP A 67 10.66 -11.67 4.34
N SER A 68 10.43 -10.37 4.10
CA SER A 68 11.45 -9.42 3.65
C SER A 68 12.14 -9.80 2.34
N GLU A 69 11.47 -10.60 1.50
CA GLU A 69 11.91 -10.97 0.16
C GLU A 69 10.85 -10.54 -0.87
N THR A 70 11.29 -9.88 -1.95
CA THR A 70 10.39 -9.64 -3.09
C THR A 70 10.06 -10.97 -3.77
N LYS A 71 8.77 -11.26 -3.93
CA LYS A 71 8.28 -12.40 -4.71
C LYS A 71 7.18 -11.96 -5.66
N VAL A 72 6.97 -12.73 -6.71
CA VAL A 72 5.68 -12.78 -7.40
C VAL A 72 4.76 -13.62 -6.54
N LEU A 73 3.80 -12.97 -5.88
CA LEU A 73 2.82 -13.63 -5.03
C LEU A 73 1.63 -14.04 -5.89
N GLU A 74 1.48 -15.34 -6.11
CA GLU A 74 0.38 -15.94 -6.88
C GLU A 74 -0.78 -16.27 -5.93
N ASP A 75 -1.94 -15.65 -6.17
CA ASP A 75 -3.19 -16.03 -5.53
C ASP A 75 -4.10 -16.69 -6.58
N PRO A 76 -4.61 -17.91 -6.31
CA PRO A 76 -5.34 -18.69 -7.31
C PRO A 76 -6.64 -18.02 -7.79
N VAL A 77 -7.18 -17.10 -6.99
CA VAL A 77 -8.42 -16.37 -7.25
C VAL A 77 -8.12 -15.03 -7.92
N ILE A 78 -7.27 -14.19 -7.32
CA ILE A 78 -7.06 -12.81 -7.81
C ILE A 78 -5.95 -12.69 -8.85
N GLY A 79 -5.10 -13.70 -9.04
CA GLY A 79 -3.96 -13.67 -9.95
C GLY A 79 -2.65 -13.30 -9.25
N GLU A 80 -1.71 -12.76 -10.02
CA GLU A 80 -0.33 -12.55 -9.57
C GLU A 80 -0.05 -11.08 -9.22
N ARG A 81 0.76 -10.86 -8.19
CA ARG A 81 1.24 -9.52 -7.82
C ARG A 81 2.66 -9.57 -7.29
N VAL A 82 3.47 -8.60 -7.68
CA VAL A 82 4.76 -8.39 -7.03
C VAL A 82 4.57 -7.70 -5.70
N GLY A 83 5.21 -8.23 -4.66
CA GLY A 83 5.25 -7.58 -3.36
C GLY A 83 6.29 -8.17 -2.42
N VAL A 84 6.41 -7.53 -1.26
CA VAL A 84 7.21 -8.01 -0.13
C VAL A 84 6.34 -8.04 1.12
N LEU A 85 6.44 -9.13 1.88
CA LEU A 85 5.73 -9.31 3.14
C LEU A 85 6.65 -8.98 4.31
N ASP A 86 6.12 -8.33 5.33
CA ASP A 86 6.85 -7.94 6.54
C ASP A 86 6.04 -8.28 7.77
N ARG A 87 6.76 -8.63 8.84
CA ARG A 87 6.17 -8.96 10.12
C ARG A 87 7.00 -8.35 11.22
N ASN A 88 6.34 -7.53 12.03
CA ASN A 88 6.93 -6.94 13.22
C ASN A 88 6.22 -7.43 14.48
N TYR A 89 6.99 -7.63 15.55
CA TYR A 89 6.47 -8.02 16.86
C TYR A 89 6.67 -6.87 17.84
N ILE A 90 5.58 -6.43 18.46
CA ILE A 90 5.63 -5.45 19.55
C ILE A 90 5.65 -6.24 20.87
N PRO A 91 6.74 -6.16 21.67
CA PRO A 91 6.84 -6.87 22.93
C PRO A 91 5.65 -6.58 23.86
N GLY A 92 5.02 -7.63 24.38
CA GLY A 92 3.86 -7.50 25.29
C GLY A 92 2.56 -7.02 24.61
N ALA A 93 2.55 -6.91 23.29
CA ALA A 93 1.40 -6.42 22.52
C ALA A 93 1.20 -7.24 21.23
N SER A 94 0.73 -6.57 20.17
CA SER A 94 0.28 -7.14 18.91
C SER A 94 1.43 -7.53 17.97
N ARG A 95 1.17 -8.51 17.12
CA ARG A 95 1.93 -8.75 15.88
C ARG A 95 1.33 -7.88 14.79
N ILE A 96 2.16 -7.16 14.05
CA ILE A 96 1.72 -6.40 12.88
C ILE A 96 2.28 -7.09 11.65
N HIS A 97 1.38 -7.49 10.74
CA HIS A 97 1.77 -8.01 9.43
C HIS A 97 1.48 -6.91 8.40
N THR A 98 2.47 -6.63 7.55
CA THR A 98 2.29 -5.72 6.42
C THR A 98 2.66 -6.40 5.13
N GLY A 99 1.98 -6.04 4.04
CA GLY A 99 2.30 -6.49 2.70
C GLY A 99 2.40 -5.29 1.79
N TRP A 100 3.52 -5.14 1.11
CA TRP A 100 3.85 -3.98 0.29
C TRP A 100 3.84 -4.42 -1.17
N PHE A 101 2.75 -4.10 -1.87
CA PHE A 101 2.56 -4.40 -3.28
C PHE A 101 2.60 -3.12 -4.09
N ARG A 102 2.80 -3.25 -5.41
CA ARG A 102 2.88 -2.11 -6.34
C ARG A 102 1.79 -1.08 -6.12
N ASN A 103 0.53 -1.48 -6.19
CA ASN A 103 -0.62 -0.56 -6.12
C ASN A 103 -1.36 -0.61 -4.77
N LEU A 104 -0.91 -1.40 -3.82
CA LEU A 104 -1.64 -1.62 -2.56
C LEU A 104 -0.71 -2.00 -1.42
N ILE A 105 -0.95 -1.44 -0.24
CA ILE A 105 -0.35 -1.87 1.01
C ILE A 105 -1.43 -2.51 1.87
N PHE A 106 -1.13 -3.67 2.46
CA PHE A 106 -1.94 -4.26 3.52
C PHE A 106 -1.26 -4.05 4.86
N ALA A 107 -2.04 -3.75 5.90
CA ALA A 107 -1.58 -3.77 7.28
C ALA A 107 -2.68 -4.35 8.17
N VAL A 108 -2.32 -5.31 9.01
CA VAL A 108 -3.21 -5.94 9.99
C VAL A 108 -2.51 -6.11 11.32
N GLY A 109 -3.24 -5.88 12.40
CA GLY A 109 -2.83 -6.18 13.75
C GLY A 109 -3.42 -7.51 14.23
N VAL A 110 -2.61 -8.27 14.96
CA VAL A 110 -3.00 -9.54 15.58
C VAL A 110 -2.59 -9.52 17.05
N ASP A 111 -3.58 -9.42 17.93
CA ASP A 111 -3.38 -9.56 19.37
C ASP A 111 -3.46 -11.03 19.76
N TYR A 112 -2.48 -11.47 20.53
CA TYR A 112 -2.47 -12.81 21.10
C TYR A 112 -2.58 -12.72 22.63
N HIS A 113 -3.69 -13.20 23.17
CA HIS A 113 -3.91 -13.30 24.62
C HIS A 113 -3.87 -14.77 25.04
N PRO A 114 -2.67 -15.32 25.34
CA PRO A 114 -2.51 -16.74 25.66
C PRO A 114 -3.33 -17.17 26.87
N GLN A 115 -3.46 -16.29 27.87
CA GLN A 115 -4.22 -16.57 29.10
C GLN A 115 -5.72 -16.74 28.83
N LEU A 116 -6.25 -16.11 27.77
CA LEU A 116 -7.66 -16.18 27.39
C LEU A 116 -7.89 -17.17 26.24
N GLY A 117 -6.84 -17.70 25.62
CA GLY A 117 -6.94 -18.47 24.38
C GLY A 117 -7.48 -17.67 23.19
N VAL A 118 -7.51 -16.34 23.27
CA VAL A 118 -8.12 -15.45 22.27
C VAL A 118 -7.05 -14.87 21.35
N THR A 119 -7.27 -14.96 20.04
CA THR A 119 -6.54 -14.19 19.04
C THR A 119 -7.50 -13.17 18.44
N ARG A 120 -7.26 -11.87 18.66
CA ARG A 120 -8.05 -10.80 18.06
C ARG A 120 -7.30 -10.25 16.86
N ARG A 121 -8.04 -9.99 15.78
CA ARG A 121 -7.52 -9.27 14.62
C ARG A 121 -8.18 -7.92 14.53
N TYR A 122 -7.42 -6.93 14.10
CA TYR A 122 -7.92 -5.60 13.84
C TYR A 122 -7.20 -5.00 12.64
N GLU A 123 -7.92 -4.14 11.94
CA GLU A 123 -7.48 -3.53 10.70
C GLU A 123 -7.20 -2.05 10.93
N PHE A 124 -6.36 -1.48 10.08
CA PHE A 124 -5.94 -0.08 10.18
C PHE A 124 -6.64 0.77 9.12
N ASP A 125 -7.05 1.99 9.50
CA ASP A 125 -7.74 2.93 8.61
C ASP A 125 -6.86 4.12 8.24
N VAL A 126 -5.82 4.41 9.01
CA VAL A 126 -4.85 5.46 8.69
C VAL A 126 -3.44 4.92 8.81
N MET A 127 -2.62 5.20 7.80
CA MET A 127 -1.20 4.92 7.79
C MET A 127 -0.43 6.19 7.47
N MET A 128 0.62 6.47 8.24
CA MET A 128 1.57 7.53 7.97
C MET A 128 2.92 6.93 7.60
N VAL A 129 3.48 7.40 6.48
CA VAL A 129 4.76 6.93 5.93
C VAL A 129 5.70 8.12 5.75
N PRO A 130 6.92 8.11 6.31
CA PRO A 130 7.85 9.22 6.19
C PRO A 130 8.38 9.37 4.75
N SER A 131 8.65 10.62 4.35
CA SER A 131 9.19 10.98 3.04
C SER A 131 10.09 12.21 3.16
N GLY A 132 11.39 11.99 3.40
CA GLY A 132 12.31 13.08 3.72
C GLY A 132 11.87 13.82 5.00
N ASP A 133 11.69 15.14 4.91
CA ASP A 133 11.24 15.99 6.02
C ASP A 133 9.70 16.04 6.17
N SER A 134 8.96 15.30 5.35
CA SER A 134 7.50 15.24 5.38
C SER A 134 7.00 13.80 5.54
N TYR A 135 5.69 13.59 5.45
CA TYR A 135 5.08 12.27 5.52
C TYR A 135 3.81 12.21 4.69
N PHE A 136 3.53 11.04 4.12
CA PHE A 136 2.24 10.72 3.55
C PHE A 136 1.26 10.36 4.65
N VAL A 137 0.00 10.79 4.50
CA VAL A 137 -1.12 10.31 5.32
C VAL A 137 -2.10 9.60 4.40
N MET A 138 -2.15 8.29 4.51
CA MET A 138 -3.05 7.45 3.74
C MET A 138 -4.27 7.11 4.57
N ARG A 139 -5.44 7.21 3.95
CA ARG A 139 -6.69 6.66 4.49
C ARG A 139 -7.00 5.36 3.77
N GLY A 140 -7.07 4.29 4.53
CA GLY A 140 -7.34 2.94 4.07
C GLY A 140 -8.79 2.53 4.28
N CYS A 141 -9.07 1.28 3.92
CA CYS A 141 -10.31 0.58 4.26
C CYS A 141 -9.96 -0.88 4.57
N ASP A 142 -10.38 -1.42 5.72
CA ASP A 142 -10.13 -2.81 6.11
C ASP A 142 -8.62 -3.17 6.07
N GLY A 143 -7.73 -2.24 6.50
CA GLY A 143 -6.28 -2.45 6.48
C GLY A 143 -5.63 -2.35 5.10
N ARG A 144 -6.37 -1.89 4.08
CA ARG A 144 -5.89 -1.76 2.69
C ARG A 144 -5.67 -0.29 2.35
N PHE A 145 -4.48 0.04 1.87
CA PHE A 145 -4.07 1.40 1.54
C PHE A 145 -3.61 1.49 0.08
N PRO A 146 -4.13 2.43 -0.72
CA PRO A 146 -3.74 2.57 -2.11
C PRO A 146 -2.33 3.13 -2.19
N VAL A 147 -1.58 2.69 -3.20
CA VAL A 147 -0.27 3.27 -3.51
C VAL A 147 -0.40 4.12 -4.77
N THR A 148 -0.10 5.41 -4.65
CA THR A 148 0.02 6.34 -5.78
C THR A 148 1.44 6.32 -6.34
N GLU A 149 1.63 6.88 -7.53
CA GLU A 149 2.96 7.03 -8.13
C GLU A 149 3.92 7.79 -7.21
N GLU A 150 3.44 8.88 -6.61
CA GLU A 150 4.21 9.71 -5.68
C GLU A 150 4.67 8.90 -4.46
N LEU A 151 3.77 8.10 -3.86
CA LEU A 151 4.13 7.24 -2.74
C LEU A 151 5.08 6.12 -3.17
N ALA A 152 4.86 5.49 -4.33
CA ALA A 152 5.76 4.47 -4.86
C ALA A 152 7.17 5.03 -5.07
N ASN A 153 7.28 6.26 -5.58
CA ASN A 153 8.52 6.99 -5.73
C ASN A 153 9.20 7.27 -4.38
N ALA A 154 8.44 7.66 -3.36
CA ALA A 154 8.98 7.86 -2.02
C ALA A 154 9.44 6.54 -1.37
N LEU A 155 8.72 5.43 -1.57
CA LEU A 155 9.08 4.13 -1.03
C LEU A 155 10.32 3.54 -1.70
N ARG A 156 10.42 3.61 -3.04
CA ARG A 156 11.57 3.06 -3.78
C ARG A 156 12.88 3.82 -3.56
N THR A 157 12.80 5.06 -3.08
CA THR A 157 13.96 5.92 -2.82
C THR A 157 14.40 5.92 -1.36
N GLN A 158 13.74 5.14 -0.50
CA GLN A 158 14.16 4.98 0.90
C GLN A 158 15.58 4.39 0.97
N PRO A 159 16.43 4.84 1.92
CA PRO A 159 17.76 4.30 2.07
C PRO A 159 17.73 2.79 2.32
N PRO A 160 18.31 1.96 1.43
CA PRO A 160 18.24 0.51 1.57
C PRO A 160 18.97 0.06 2.84
N GLY A 161 18.47 -0.99 3.47
CA GLY A 161 19.10 -1.57 4.66
C GLY A 161 18.92 -0.75 5.94
N LYS A 162 18.08 0.29 5.94
CA LYS A 162 17.66 0.99 7.16
C LYS A 162 16.23 0.64 7.52
N ASN A 163 15.95 0.54 8.82
CA ASN A 163 14.58 0.42 9.29
C ASN A 163 13.82 1.73 9.03
N VAL A 164 12.53 1.63 8.71
CA VAL A 164 11.64 2.77 8.56
C VAL A 164 10.51 2.63 9.59
N PHE A 165 10.16 3.71 10.27
CA PHE A 165 9.01 3.73 11.15
C PHE A 165 7.79 4.27 10.41
N ILE A 166 6.68 3.54 10.52
CA ILE A 166 5.35 4.00 10.08
C ILE A 166 4.44 4.15 11.29
N LYS A 167 3.41 4.98 11.15
CA LYS A 167 2.38 5.12 12.19
C LYS A 167 1.05 4.61 11.68
N LEU A 168 0.40 3.75 12.46
CA LEU A 168 -0.83 3.06 12.08
C LEU A 168 -1.95 3.40 13.07
N TYR A 169 -3.15 3.68 12.58
CA TYR A 169 -4.31 3.96 13.42
C TYR A 169 -5.44 3.01 13.04
N ALA A 170 -5.95 2.29 14.04
CA ALA A 170 -7.10 1.41 13.90
C ALA A 170 -8.37 2.16 14.32
N GLU A 171 -9.52 1.73 13.81
CA GLU A 171 -10.82 2.30 14.19
C GLU A 171 -10.99 2.30 15.72
N GLY A 172 -11.47 3.41 16.27
CA GLY A 172 -11.70 3.55 17.71
C GLY A 172 -10.44 3.66 18.57
N PHE A 173 -9.22 3.67 17.99
CA PHE A 173 -7.96 3.78 18.72
C PHE A 173 -7.20 5.08 18.39
N GLY A 174 -7.17 6.02 19.34
CA GLY A 174 -6.56 7.34 19.15
C GLY A 174 -5.03 7.39 19.28
N GLY A 175 -4.40 6.38 19.89
CA GLY A 175 -2.97 6.45 20.26
C GLY A 175 -2.00 6.40 19.08
N GLY A 176 -2.38 5.75 17.98
CA GLY A 176 -1.51 5.45 16.85
C GLY A 176 -0.37 4.50 17.24
N ILE A 177 -0.26 3.37 16.55
CA ILE A 177 0.77 2.37 16.80
C ILE A 177 2.00 2.72 15.95
N LEU A 178 3.15 2.88 16.61
CA LEU A 178 4.43 3.01 15.93
C LEU A 178 4.90 1.62 15.51
N ASN A 179 5.01 1.38 14.21
CA ASN A 179 5.46 0.11 13.67
C ASN A 179 6.78 0.29 12.93
N GLN A 180 7.74 -0.58 13.21
CA GLN A 180 9.01 -0.62 12.49
C GLN A 180 8.89 -1.56 11.30
N ILE A 181 9.29 -1.10 10.13
CA ILE A 181 9.49 -1.91 8.94
C ILE A 181 10.96 -2.33 8.91
N GLY A 182 11.20 -3.63 8.74
CA GLY A 182 12.53 -4.21 8.79
C GLY A 182 13.41 -3.74 7.62
N ALA A 183 14.70 -3.54 7.90
CA ALA A 183 15.70 -3.16 6.91
C ALA A 183 15.73 -4.04 5.65
N GLY A 184 15.43 -5.34 5.78
CA GLY A 184 15.29 -6.27 4.65
C GLY A 184 14.12 -5.88 3.75
N THR A 185 12.93 -5.68 4.32
CA THR A 185 11.74 -5.20 3.61
C THR A 185 11.98 -3.84 2.92
N VAL A 186 12.61 -2.89 3.63
CA VAL A 186 12.92 -1.56 3.07
C VAL A 186 13.88 -1.66 1.87
N LYS A 187 14.87 -2.57 1.93
CA LYS A 187 15.77 -2.84 0.80
C LYS A 187 15.01 -3.34 -0.44
N GLU A 188 13.96 -4.12 -0.23
CA GLU A 188 13.17 -4.72 -1.32
C GLU A 188 12.18 -3.75 -1.97
N TRP A 189 11.82 -2.63 -1.32
CA TRP A 189 10.93 -1.62 -1.90
C TRP A 189 11.43 -1.07 -3.23
N SER A 190 12.73 -0.91 -3.43
CA SER A 190 13.27 -0.43 -4.71
C SER A 190 12.95 -1.37 -5.87
N LYS A 191 12.83 -2.68 -5.60
CA LYS A 191 12.45 -3.69 -6.59
C LYS A 191 10.94 -3.69 -6.79
N VAL A 192 10.16 -3.80 -5.70
CA VAL A 192 8.68 -3.85 -5.75
C VAL A 192 8.09 -2.68 -6.52
N TYR A 193 8.67 -1.48 -6.36
CA TYR A 193 8.15 -0.24 -6.95
C TYR A 193 8.94 0.22 -8.18
N ALA A 194 9.86 -0.59 -8.72
CA ALA A 194 10.69 -0.21 -9.87
C ALA A 194 9.87 0.16 -11.11
N ASN A 195 8.88 -0.69 -11.42
CA ASN A 195 7.98 -0.51 -12.54
C ASN A 195 6.56 -0.28 -12.03
N TRP A 196 6.36 0.67 -11.10
CA TRP A 196 5.01 0.96 -10.60
C TRP A 196 4.08 1.38 -11.76
N ASP A 197 2.84 0.88 -11.74
CA ASP A 197 1.77 1.31 -12.63
C ASP A 197 0.47 1.50 -11.85
N GLN A 198 -0.42 2.31 -12.42
CA GLN A 198 -1.77 2.37 -11.93
C GLN A 198 -2.51 1.09 -12.37
N PRO A 199 -3.15 0.36 -11.45
CA PRO A 199 -3.90 -0.84 -11.82
C PRO A 199 -5.02 -0.46 -12.79
N SER A 200 -5.10 -1.16 -13.92
CA SER A 200 -6.18 -0.95 -14.88
C SER A 200 -7.52 -1.34 -14.24
N THR A 201 -8.35 -0.37 -13.91
CA THR A 201 -9.75 -0.65 -13.56
C THR A 201 -10.51 -0.94 -14.85
N VAL A 202 -11.03 -2.16 -15.01
CA VAL A 202 -11.99 -2.43 -16.08
C VAL A 202 -13.24 -1.60 -15.77
N LYS A 203 -13.57 -0.67 -16.67
CA LYS A 203 -14.78 0.14 -16.49
C LYS A 203 -16.02 -0.74 -16.66
N PRO A 204 -17.12 -0.52 -15.93
CA PRO A 204 -18.37 -1.25 -16.17
C PRO A 204 -18.84 -1.22 -17.64
N SER A 205 -18.58 -0.13 -18.36
CA SER A 205 -18.85 0.02 -19.80
C SER A 205 -18.05 -0.92 -20.70
N GLU A 206 -16.91 -1.42 -20.24
CA GLU A 206 -16.06 -2.39 -20.96
C GLU A 206 -16.52 -3.84 -20.74
N LEU A 207 -17.51 -4.06 -19.87
CA LEU A 207 -18.07 -5.38 -19.57
C LEU A 207 -19.25 -5.75 -20.48
N GLY A 208 -19.68 -4.84 -21.36
CA GLY A 208 -20.79 -5.09 -22.30
C GLY A 208 -22.17 -5.10 -21.65
N PHE A 209 -22.35 -4.39 -20.53
CA PHE A 209 -23.65 -4.05 -19.96
C PHE A 209 -24.12 -2.68 -20.44
#